data_AF-A0A8J6H7S8-F1
#
_entry.id   AF-A0A8J6H7S8-F1
#
_cell.length_a   1.000
_cell.length_b   1.000
_cell.length_c   1.000
_cell.angle_alpha   90.00
_cell.angle_beta   90.00
_cell.angle_gamma   90.00
#
_symmetry.space_group_name_H-M   'P 1'
#
loop_
_entity.id
_entity.type
_entity.pdbx_description
1 polymer ?
#
loop_
_entity_poly.entity_id
_entity_poly.type
_entity_poly.pdbx_seq_one_letter_code
_entity_poly.pdbx_strand_id
1 'polypeptide(L)'
;MANTWLTFFFTVGKFLTITPPYNTKVSRSQTVCTFVVVTLQVPLMICSAIARELNTLHIYAKVVVALLVDSLLLTFSCHTALSVVLWKKTQWQKLTGNLKIIASNAENTKKIVHHVKISFVRLVTDLTILIVVYSFWVEVFSFSYYAQRYNAHYFDYYLVYTFNIFLSLILNVVLIQYRYLNDVLQKEISSEIVVTNKLSKLLGEVESSLFFLKDTVDLINDIFGWPLALTISYTTLYILNNFDFIFQNSLIPDDEIAFKILADTTLVLLTFIGTSVVIARCDLILREAETMLTKSYVLRRHTKMLSAQEKEVLTHFSDVILQNFPRFSAARFFNIDRSTILSILATVVTFLIIMIQFESSNV
;
A
#
# COMPACT_ATOMS: atom_id res chain seq x y z
N MET A 1 4.67 24.75 3.17
CA MET A 1 5.52 23.95 2.25
C MET A 1 5.04 22.49 2.13
N ALA A 2 4.85 21.73 3.21
CA ALA A 2 4.35 20.34 3.14
C ALA A 2 3.01 20.20 2.39
N ASN A 3 2.05 21.09 2.66
CA ASN A 3 0.77 21.11 1.95
C ASN A 3 0.92 21.30 0.43
N THR A 4 1.91 22.06 -0.02
CA THR A 4 2.19 22.27 -1.45
C THR A 4 2.67 20.97 -2.11
N TRP A 5 3.60 20.28 -1.47
CA TRP A 5 4.13 19.00 -1.94
C TRP A 5 3.07 17.89 -1.92
N LEU A 6 2.25 17.82 -0.87
CA LEU A 6 1.10 16.91 -0.84
C LEU A 6 0.09 17.26 -1.94
N THR A 7 -0.21 18.54 -2.16
CA THR A 7 -1.11 18.97 -3.24
C THR A 7 -0.58 18.54 -4.60
N PHE A 8 0.72 18.72 -4.87
CA PHE A 8 1.36 18.26 -6.11
C PHE A 8 1.22 16.75 -6.26
N PHE A 9 1.56 15.99 -5.21
CA PHE A 9 1.46 14.54 -5.24
C PHE A 9 0.03 14.06 -5.49
N PHE A 10 -0.97 14.60 -4.79
CA PHE A 10 -2.38 14.31 -5.07
C PHE A 10 -2.85 14.77 -6.47
N THR A 11 -2.19 15.76 -7.07
CA THR A 11 -2.49 16.16 -8.45
C THR A 11 -2.04 15.11 -9.45
N VAL A 12 -0.88 14.48 -9.22
CA VAL A 12 -0.43 13.32 -10.01
C VAL A 12 -1.40 12.14 -9.85
N GLY A 13 -1.84 11.86 -8.62
CA GLY A 13 -2.80 10.77 -8.37
C GLY A 13 -4.17 11.04 -9.00
N LYS A 14 -4.60 12.31 -9.02
CA LYS A 14 -5.81 12.75 -9.73
C LYS A 14 -5.71 12.52 -11.23
N PHE A 15 -4.56 12.83 -11.83
CA PHE A 15 -4.33 12.61 -13.26
C PHE A 15 -4.51 11.12 -13.63
N LEU A 16 -4.03 10.23 -12.76
CA LEU A 16 -4.17 8.78 -12.92
C LEU A 16 -5.52 8.23 -12.41
N THR A 17 -6.44 9.09 -11.98
CA THR A 17 -7.74 8.71 -11.38
C THR A 17 -7.65 7.86 -10.10
N ILE A 18 -6.47 7.80 -9.45
CA ILE A 18 -6.23 7.04 -8.22
C ILE A 18 -6.67 7.81 -6.97
N THR A 19 -6.55 9.13 -6.98
CA THR A 19 -6.90 9.98 -5.84
C THR A 19 -7.82 11.14 -6.25
N PRO A 20 -8.67 11.62 -5.34
CA PRO A 20 -9.41 12.85 -5.57
C PRO A 20 -8.50 14.08 -5.45
N PRO A 21 -8.91 15.23 -6.00
CA PRO A 21 -8.23 16.50 -5.77
C PRO A 21 -8.12 16.81 -4.27
N TYR A 22 -6.93 17.27 -3.85
CA TYR A 22 -6.64 17.55 -2.44
C TYR A 22 -7.47 18.70 -1.84
N ASN A 23 -7.73 19.76 -2.61
CA ASN A 23 -8.35 20.99 -2.12
C ASN A 23 -9.73 21.30 -2.73
N THR A 24 -10.21 20.52 -3.70
CA THR A 24 -11.44 20.85 -4.43
C THR A 24 -12.42 19.68 -4.43
N LYS A 25 -13.70 20.00 -4.67
CA LYS A 25 -14.71 18.95 -4.91
C LYS A 25 -14.39 18.28 -6.25
N VAL A 26 -14.61 16.96 -6.32
CA VAL A 26 -14.52 16.18 -7.57
C VAL A 26 -15.36 16.87 -8.65
N SER A 27 -14.74 17.23 -9.77
CA SER A 27 -15.38 17.93 -10.88
C SER A 27 -16.14 16.96 -11.78
N ARG A 28 -17.19 17.44 -12.47
CA ARG A 28 -17.93 16.64 -13.47
C ARG A 28 -16.99 16.09 -14.56
N SER A 29 -15.96 16.85 -14.94
CA SER A 29 -14.94 16.40 -15.91
C SER A 29 -14.13 15.20 -15.42
N GLN A 30 -13.79 15.14 -14.13
CA GLN A 30 -13.06 14.00 -13.56
C GLN A 30 -13.93 12.75 -13.53
N THR A 31 -15.22 12.90 -13.21
CA THR A 31 -16.20 11.80 -13.29
C THR A 31 -16.25 11.21 -14.70
N VAL A 32 -16.37 12.05 -15.73
CA VAL A 32 -16.38 11.59 -17.13
C VAL A 32 -15.05 10.92 -17.49
N CYS A 33 -13.91 11.50 -17.12
CA CYS A 33 -12.59 10.92 -17.37
C CYS A 33 -12.46 9.52 -16.74
N THR A 34 -12.86 9.35 -15.48
CA THR A 34 -12.86 8.05 -14.80
C THR A 34 -13.73 7.03 -15.53
N PHE A 35 -14.95 7.39 -15.95
CA PHE A 35 -15.80 6.48 -16.70
C PHE A 35 -15.19 6.12 -18.06
N VAL A 36 -14.55 7.06 -18.75
CA VAL A 36 -13.85 6.80 -20.02
C VAL A 36 -12.68 5.85 -19.80
N VAL A 37 -11.84 6.07 -18.79
CA VAL A 37 -10.70 5.19 -18.46
C VAL A 37 -11.18 3.77 -18.18
N VAL A 38 -12.17 3.60 -17.30
CA VAL A 38 -12.73 2.28 -16.96
C VAL A 38 -13.38 1.61 -18.17
N THR A 39 -14.15 2.36 -18.97
CA THR A 39 -14.82 1.83 -20.17
C THR A 39 -13.85 1.44 -21.26
N LEU A 40 -12.68 2.10 -21.37
CA LEU A 40 -11.62 1.73 -22.32
C LEU A 40 -10.76 0.57 -21.81
N GLN A 41 -10.50 0.49 -20.50
CA GLN A 41 -9.68 -0.57 -19.91
C GLN A 41 -10.31 -1.96 -20.05
N VAL A 42 -11.62 -2.09 -19.81
CA VAL A 42 -12.30 -3.40 -19.86
C VAL A 42 -12.18 -4.07 -21.24
N PRO A 43 -12.56 -3.44 -22.37
CA PRO A 43 -12.39 -4.03 -23.69
C PRO A 43 -10.92 -4.26 -24.05
N LEU A 44 -10.01 -3.37 -23.64
CA LEU A 44 -8.59 -3.52 -23.93
C LEU A 44 -8.02 -4.77 -23.25
N MET A 45 -8.41 -5.03 -21.99
CA MET A 45 -8.03 -6.24 -21.26
C MET A 45 -8.65 -7.50 -21.88
N ILE A 46 -9.91 -7.45 -22.32
CA ILE A 46 -10.56 -8.57 -23.02
C ILE A 46 -9.84 -8.87 -24.36
N CYS A 47 -9.55 -7.84 -25.16
CA CYS A 47 -8.80 -7.98 -26.40
C CYS A 47 -7.40 -8.55 -26.16
N SER A 48 -6.70 -8.09 -25.11
CA SER A 48 -5.40 -8.63 -24.69
C SER A 48 -5.49 -10.10 -24.29
N ALA A 49 -6.52 -10.49 -23.53
CA ALA A 49 -6.75 -11.88 -23.13
C ALA A 49 -7.01 -12.80 -24.33
N ILE A 50 -7.82 -12.36 -25.30
CA ILE A 50 -8.09 -13.11 -26.53
C ILE A 50 -6.83 -13.20 -27.40
N ALA A 51 -6.12 -12.07 -27.58
CA ALA A 51 -4.93 -12.00 -28.43
C ALA A 51 -3.75 -12.80 -27.90
N ARG A 52 -3.67 -13.04 -26.59
CA ARG A 52 -2.63 -13.87 -25.97
C ARG A 52 -2.66 -15.32 -26.42
N GLU A 53 -3.64 -15.76 -27.24
CA GLU A 53 -3.79 -17.12 -27.77
C GLU A 53 -3.35 -18.09 -26.68
N LEU A 54 -4.13 -18.17 -25.59
CA LEU A 54 -3.85 -19.01 -24.42
C LEU A 54 -3.56 -20.42 -24.91
N ASN A 55 -2.28 -20.68 -25.19
CA ASN A 55 -1.90 -21.73 -26.12
C ASN A 55 -2.35 -23.04 -25.51
N THR A 56 -3.12 -23.79 -26.29
CA THR A 56 -3.89 -25.00 -25.97
C THR A 56 -3.04 -26.21 -25.53
N LEU A 57 -1.80 -25.99 -25.11
CA LEU A 57 -0.80 -26.99 -24.73
C LEU A 57 -0.34 -26.87 -23.26
N HIS A 58 -0.82 -25.89 -22.50
CA HIS A 58 -0.39 -25.71 -21.10
C HIS A 58 -1.33 -26.37 -20.08
N ILE A 59 -0.73 -26.73 -18.94
CA ILE A 59 -1.40 -27.21 -17.72
C ILE A 59 -2.54 -26.23 -17.36
N TYR A 60 -3.77 -26.72 -17.27
CA TYR A 60 -4.98 -25.91 -17.00
C TYR A 60 -4.82 -24.94 -15.81
N ALA A 61 -4.02 -25.32 -14.80
CA ALA A 61 -3.71 -24.48 -13.66
C ALA A 61 -3.08 -23.13 -14.04
N LYS A 62 -2.16 -23.08 -15.02
CA LYS A 62 -1.48 -21.84 -15.43
C LYS A 62 -2.44 -20.87 -16.11
N VAL A 63 -3.33 -21.39 -16.95
CA VAL A 63 -4.39 -20.59 -17.59
C VAL A 63 -5.31 -19.98 -16.54
N VAL A 64 -5.71 -20.77 -15.52
CA VAL A 64 -6.54 -20.28 -14.41
C VAL A 64 -5.82 -19.19 -13.63
N VAL A 65 -4.54 -19.39 -13.28
CA VAL A 65 -3.75 -18.38 -12.55
C VAL A 65 -3.61 -17.09 -13.37
N ALA A 66 -3.32 -17.18 -14.68
CA ALA A 66 -3.24 -16.01 -15.55
C ALA A 66 -4.57 -15.24 -15.61
N LEU A 67 -5.69 -15.94 -15.81
CA LEU A 67 -7.02 -15.32 -15.81
C LEU A 67 -7.37 -14.67 -14.47
N LEU A 68 -6.98 -15.28 -13.35
CA LEU A 68 -7.16 -14.69 -12.02
C LEU A 68 -6.31 -13.43 -11.84
N VAL A 69 -5.05 -13.44 -12.31
CA VAL A 69 -4.18 -12.25 -12.28
C VAL A 69 -4.81 -11.10 -13.08
N ASP A 70 -5.29 -11.38 -14.28
CA ASP A 70 -5.96 -10.38 -15.13
C ASP A 70 -7.24 -9.84 -14.47
N SER A 71 -8.04 -10.73 -13.90
CA SER A 71 -9.27 -10.37 -13.19
C SER A 71 -8.98 -9.51 -11.96
N LEU A 72 -7.92 -9.81 -11.20
CA LEU A 72 -7.52 -9.03 -10.03
C LEU A 72 -7.04 -7.64 -10.42
N LEU A 73 -6.22 -7.52 -11.47
CA LEU A 73 -5.77 -6.23 -11.99
C LEU A 73 -6.93 -5.38 -12.48
N LEU A 74 -7.82 -5.96 -13.29
CA LEU A 74 -8.98 -5.25 -13.81
C LEU A 74 -9.91 -4.80 -12.68
N THR A 75 -10.18 -5.69 -11.72
CA THR A 75 -10.99 -5.38 -10.54
C THR A 75 -10.34 -4.27 -9.72
N PHE A 76 -9.02 -4.31 -9.55
CA PHE A 76 -8.26 -3.28 -8.85
C PHE A 76 -8.35 -1.92 -9.55
N SER A 77 -8.08 -1.87 -10.86
CA SER A 77 -8.13 -0.63 -11.66
C SER A 77 -9.54 -0.03 -11.65
N CYS A 78 -10.56 -0.86 -11.86
CA CYS A 78 -11.96 -0.41 -11.80
C CYS A 78 -12.34 0.06 -10.40
N HIS A 79 -12.00 -0.70 -9.36
CA HIS A 79 -12.36 -0.36 -7.99
C HIS A 79 -11.69 0.94 -7.53
N THR A 80 -10.38 1.08 -7.75
CA THR A 80 -9.64 2.29 -7.37
C THR A 80 -10.20 3.52 -8.08
N ALA A 81 -10.41 3.45 -9.40
CA ALA A 81 -10.95 4.55 -10.18
C ALA A 81 -12.40 4.91 -9.77
N LEU A 82 -13.29 3.92 -9.63
CA LEU A 82 -14.70 4.15 -9.26
C LEU A 82 -14.87 4.57 -7.80
N SER A 83 -14.03 4.08 -6.88
CA SER A 83 -14.12 4.43 -5.45
C SER A 83 -13.99 5.93 -5.22
N VAL A 84 -13.09 6.59 -5.97
CA VAL A 84 -12.82 8.03 -5.89
C VAL A 84 -14.04 8.86 -6.31
N VAL A 85 -14.80 8.39 -7.29
CA VAL A 85 -15.88 9.15 -7.92
C VAL A 85 -17.24 8.85 -7.32
N LEU A 86 -17.55 7.57 -7.08
CA LEU A 86 -18.92 7.14 -6.78
C LEU A 86 -19.20 7.00 -5.28
N TRP A 87 -18.43 6.19 -4.56
CA TRP A 87 -18.88 5.67 -3.25
C TRP A 87 -18.05 6.13 -2.06
N LYS A 88 -16.78 6.54 -2.24
CA LYS A 88 -15.88 6.92 -1.13
C LYS A 88 -15.54 8.41 -1.09
N LYS A 89 -16.29 9.25 -1.82
CA LYS A 89 -16.02 10.69 -1.94
C LYS A 89 -15.94 11.40 -0.58
N THR A 90 -16.89 11.12 0.31
CA THR A 90 -16.94 11.79 1.63
C THR A 90 -15.79 11.34 2.53
N GLN A 91 -15.45 10.06 2.48
CA GLN A 91 -14.36 9.46 3.24
C GLN A 91 -13.02 10.02 2.78
N TRP A 92 -12.82 10.14 1.47
CA TRP A 92 -11.64 10.77 0.90
C TRP A 92 -11.50 12.23 1.33
N GLN A 93 -12.58 13.01 1.33
CA GLN A 93 -12.55 14.41 1.80
C GLN A 93 -12.18 14.51 3.27
N LYS A 94 -12.70 13.60 4.11
CA LYS A 94 -12.31 13.51 5.52
C LYS A 94 -10.84 13.13 5.66
N LEU A 95 -10.38 12.12 4.92
CA LEU A 95 -8.98 11.69 4.96
C LEU A 95 -8.02 12.80 4.54
N THR A 96 -8.27 13.50 3.44
CA THR A 96 -7.41 14.62 3.01
C THR A 96 -7.43 15.77 4.00
N GLY A 97 -8.58 16.04 4.63
CA GLY A 97 -8.70 16.97 5.74
C GLY A 97 -7.80 16.57 6.93
N ASN A 98 -7.86 15.31 7.34
CA ASN A 98 -7.05 14.79 8.44
C ASN A 98 -5.54 14.87 8.12
N LEU A 99 -5.14 14.49 6.91
CA LEU A 99 -3.75 14.59 6.47
C LEU A 99 -3.26 16.04 6.45
N LYS A 100 -4.11 17.00 6.08
CA LYS A 100 -3.77 18.44 6.12
C LYS A 100 -3.52 18.94 7.53
N ILE A 101 -4.35 18.50 8.49
CA ILE A 101 -4.17 18.83 9.91
C ILE A 101 -2.81 18.28 10.39
N ILE A 102 -2.51 17.00 10.13
CA ILE A 102 -1.23 16.38 10.49
C ILE A 102 -0.04 17.12 9.85
N ALA A 103 -0.17 17.47 8.57
CA ALA A 103 0.88 18.14 7.82
C ALA A 103 1.09 19.62 8.20
N SER A 104 0.11 20.23 8.87
CA SER A 104 0.21 21.61 9.35
C SER A 104 1.06 21.75 10.62
N ASN A 105 1.32 20.65 11.33
CA ASN A 105 2.23 20.64 12.47
C ASN A 105 3.67 20.94 12.00
N ALA A 106 4.28 21.97 12.58
CA ALA A 106 5.60 22.47 12.20
C ALA A 106 6.70 21.40 12.33
N GLU A 107 6.67 20.58 13.39
CA GLU A 107 7.66 19.52 13.62
C GLU A 107 7.56 18.41 12.55
N ASN A 108 6.35 18.15 12.05
CA ASN A 108 6.09 17.11 11.05
C ASN A 108 6.39 17.57 9.63
N THR A 109 6.28 18.87 9.36
CA THR A 109 6.38 19.46 8.01
C THR A 109 7.66 19.03 7.27
N LYS A 110 8.83 19.10 7.92
CA LYS A 110 10.12 18.76 7.29
C LYS A 110 10.21 17.26 6.95
N LYS A 111 9.78 16.39 7.89
CA LYS A 111 9.77 14.94 7.71
C LYS A 111 8.84 14.55 6.55
N ILE A 112 7.63 15.12 6.49
CA ILE A 112 6.65 14.85 5.43
C ILE A 112 7.21 15.26 4.06
N VAL A 113 7.77 16.46 3.92
CA VAL A 113 8.36 16.91 2.65
C VAL A 113 9.45 15.95 2.16
N HIS A 114 10.30 15.46 3.07
CA HIS A 114 11.32 14.48 2.72
C HIS A 114 10.71 13.17 2.19
N HIS A 115 9.68 12.63 2.85
CA HIS A 115 8.99 11.42 2.38
C HIS A 115 8.25 11.62 1.06
N VAL A 116 7.68 12.81 0.79
CA VAL A 116 7.07 13.12 -0.51
C VAL A 116 8.15 13.11 -1.61
N LYS A 117 9.33 13.70 -1.37
CA LYS A 117 10.44 13.67 -2.32
C LYS A 117 10.90 12.24 -2.62
N ILE A 118 11.07 11.41 -1.59
CA ILE A 118 11.42 9.98 -1.78
C ILE A 118 10.34 9.27 -2.60
N SER A 119 9.06 9.52 -2.31
CA SER A 119 7.95 8.91 -3.04
C SER A 119 7.92 9.34 -4.50
N PHE A 120 8.26 10.60 -4.79
CA PHE A 120 8.37 11.10 -6.16
C PHE A 120 9.56 10.48 -6.92
N VAL A 121 10.74 10.41 -6.29
CA VAL A 121 11.91 9.72 -6.90
C VAL A 121 11.55 8.29 -7.22
N ARG A 122 10.92 7.57 -6.27
CA ARG A 122 10.46 6.21 -6.48
C ARG A 122 9.46 6.09 -7.64
N LEU A 123 8.50 7.01 -7.76
CA LEU A 123 7.55 7.02 -8.87
C LEU A 123 8.25 7.10 -10.23
N VAL A 124 9.25 7.99 -10.34
CA VAL A 124 10.05 8.14 -11.57
C VAL A 124 10.90 6.88 -11.82
N THR A 125 11.54 6.33 -10.79
CA THR A 125 12.32 5.10 -10.91
C THR A 125 11.47 3.91 -11.37
N ASP A 126 10.32 3.70 -10.75
CA ASP A 126 9.41 2.59 -11.09
C ASP A 126 8.89 2.73 -12.53
N LEU A 127 8.57 3.96 -12.97
CA LEU A 127 8.19 4.25 -14.36
C LEU A 127 9.34 3.97 -15.34
N THR A 128 10.56 4.39 -15.02
CA THR A 128 11.74 4.14 -15.87
C THR A 128 12.02 2.65 -16.01
N ILE A 129 11.98 1.90 -14.91
CA ILE A 129 12.16 0.43 -14.93
C ILE A 129 11.11 -0.20 -15.84
N LEU A 130 9.85 0.23 -15.71
CA LEU A 130 8.75 -0.30 -16.51
C LEU A 130 8.94 -0.01 -18.01
N ILE A 131 9.39 1.20 -18.39
CA ILE A 131 9.68 1.57 -19.77
C ILE A 131 10.86 0.76 -20.33
N VAL A 132 11.91 0.54 -19.54
CA VAL A 132 13.08 -0.26 -19.94
C VAL A 132 12.68 -1.71 -20.20
N VAL A 133 11.94 -2.32 -19.27
CA VAL A 133 11.44 -3.69 -19.43
C VAL A 133 10.48 -3.80 -20.62
N TYR A 134 9.58 -2.83 -20.79
CA TYR A 134 8.68 -2.79 -21.95
C TYR A 134 9.46 -2.70 -23.28
N SER A 135 10.44 -1.80 -23.36
CA SER A 135 11.27 -1.60 -24.56
C SER A 135 12.04 -2.88 -24.92
N PHE A 136 12.60 -3.56 -23.92
CA PHE A 136 13.28 -4.84 -24.11
C PHE A 136 12.35 -5.88 -24.74
N TRP A 137 11.13 -6.04 -24.22
CA TRP A 137 10.20 -7.02 -24.77
C TRP A 137 9.65 -6.66 -26.15
N VAL A 138 9.51 -5.36 -26.45
CA VAL A 138 9.17 -4.87 -27.79
C VAL A 138 10.24 -5.23 -28.81
N GLU A 139 11.52 -5.15 -28.43
CA GLU A 139 12.65 -5.54 -29.27
C GLU A 139 12.62 -7.05 -29.56
N VAL A 140 12.37 -7.87 -28.54
CA VAL A 140 12.31 -9.35 -28.66
C VAL A 140 11.15 -9.83 -29.53
N PHE A 141 9.93 -9.29 -29.35
CA PHE A 141 8.72 -9.83 -29.98
C PHE A 141 8.17 -8.98 -31.14
N SER A 142 8.84 -7.89 -31.52
CA SER A 142 8.33 -6.84 -32.42
C SER A 142 7.22 -5.98 -31.81
N PHE A 143 7.24 -4.68 -32.13
CA PHE A 143 6.33 -3.68 -31.58
C PHE A 143 4.85 -4.01 -31.79
N SER A 144 4.43 -4.35 -33.01
CA SER A 144 3.02 -4.60 -33.32
C SER A 144 2.44 -5.78 -32.53
N TYR A 145 3.20 -6.88 -32.44
CA TYR A 145 2.80 -8.09 -31.73
C TYR A 145 2.75 -7.87 -30.22
N TYR A 146 3.76 -7.21 -29.64
CA TYR A 146 3.86 -7.03 -28.20
C TYR A 146 2.90 -5.96 -27.68
N ALA A 147 2.82 -4.82 -28.35
CA ALA A 147 1.95 -3.71 -27.96
C ALA A 147 0.47 -4.13 -27.91
N GLN A 148 0.01 -4.91 -28.90
CA GLN A 148 -1.38 -5.37 -28.94
C GLN A 148 -1.72 -6.32 -27.79
N ARG A 149 -0.75 -7.12 -27.30
CA ARG A 149 -0.97 -8.11 -26.25
C ARG A 149 -0.78 -7.55 -24.84
N TYR A 150 0.18 -6.66 -24.62
CA TYR A 150 0.63 -6.33 -23.26
C TYR A 150 0.46 -4.86 -22.85
N ASN A 151 0.12 -3.92 -23.74
CA ASN A 151 0.00 -2.50 -23.37
C ASN A 151 -0.95 -2.26 -22.19
N ALA A 152 -2.07 -2.98 -22.16
CA ALA A 152 -3.04 -2.91 -21.06
C ALA A 152 -2.40 -3.28 -19.71
N HIS A 153 -1.62 -4.36 -19.70
CA HIS A 153 -0.91 -4.85 -18.51
C HIS A 153 0.09 -3.85 -17.99
N TYR A 154 0.92 -3.27 -18.85
CA TYR A 154 1.92 -2.29 -18.42
C TYR A 154 1.25 -1.04 -17.84
N PHE A 155 0.13 -0.61 -18.41
CA PHE A 155 -0.65 0.48 -17.82
C PHE A 155 -1.20 0.12 -16.43
N ASP A 156 -1.78 -1.07 -16.27
CA ASP A 156 -2.30 -1.53 -14.98
C ASP A 156 -1.20 -1.77 -13.94
N TYR A 157 -0.03 -2.29 -14.34
CA TYR A 157 1.16 -2.40 -13.48
C TYR A 157 1.57 -1.03 -12.96
N TYR A 158 1.63 -0.04 -13.85
CA TYR A 158 1.95 1.32 -13.45
C TYR A 158 0.93 1.89 -12.47
N LEU A 159 -0.37 1.61 -12.65
CA LEU A 159 -1.41 2.02 -11.71
C LEU A 159 -1.24 1.36 -10.34
N VAL A 160 -0.97 0.05 -10.28
CA VAL A 160 -0.72 -0.68 -9.02
C VAL A 160 0.52 -0.15 -8.30
N TYR A 161 1.61 0.07 -9.02
CA TYR A 161 2.85 0.61 -8.44
C TYR A 161 2.64 2.01 -7.90
N THR A 162 2.02 2.87 -8.71
CA THR A 162 1.71 4.23 -8.28
C THR A 162 0.82 4.22 -7.05
N PHE A 163 -0.25 3.42 -7.04
CA PHE A 163 -1.13 3.24 -5.89
C PHE A 163 -0.36 2.82 -4.63
N ASN A 164 0.55 1.84 -4.72
CA ASN A 164 1.36 1.39 -3.59
C ASN A 164 2.25 2.52 -3.03
N ILE A 165 2.82 3.36 -3.91
CA ILE A 165 3.58 4.55 -3.49
C ILE A 165 2.64 5.54 -2.78
N PHE A 166 1.46 5.81 -3.33
CA PHE A 166 0.47 6.71 -2.72
C PHE A 166 0.06 6.25 -1.33
N LEU A 167 -0.32 4.99 -1.20
CA LEU A 167 -0.75 4.42 0.06
C LEU A 167 0.40 4.43 1.08
N SER A 168 1.61 4.05 0.66
CA SER A 168 2.81 4.12 1.51
C SER A 168 3.08 5.55 2.00
N LEU A 169 2.90 6.57 1.17
CA LEU A 169 3.03 7.97 1.58
C LEU A 169 1.98 8.35 2.63
N ILE A 170 0.72 8.01 2.41
CA ILE A 170 -0.38 8.28 3.36
C ILE A 170 -0.09 7.61 4.71
N LEU A 171 0.29 6.33 4.69
CA LEU A 171 0.66 5.59 5.91
C LEU A 171 1.87 6.22 6.60
N ASN A 172 2.86 6.71 5.86
CA ASN A 172 4.00 7.40 6.46
C ASN A 172 3.62 8.72 7.14
N VAL A 173 2.66 9.48 6.59
CA VAL A 173 2.16 10.70 7.26
C VAL A 173 1.51 10.34 8.60
N VAL A 174 0.71 9.27 8.64
CA VAL A 174 0.09 8.75 9.88
C VAL A 174 1.17 8.26 10.86
N LEU A 175 2.16 7.51 10.38
CA LEU A 175 3.29 7.02 11.18
C LEU A 175 4.08 8.15 11.84
N ILE A 176 4.32 9.25 11.11
CA ILE A 176 5.01 10.43 11.66
C ILE A 176 4.24 11.02 12.83
N GLN A 177 2.91 11.07 12.75
CA GLN A 177 2.08 11.59 13.83
C GLN A 177 2.11 10.67 15.07
N TYR A 178 2.05 9.34 14.90
CA TYR A 178 2.22 8.41 16.03
C TYR A 178 3.59 8.58 16.71
N ARG A 179 4.66 8.72 15.92
CA ARG A 179 6.01 9.00 16.46
C ARG A 179 6.08 10.31 17.22
N TYR A 180 5.47 11.35 16.68
CA TYR A 180 5.38 12.64 17.36
C TYR A 180 4.70 12.51 18.72
N LEU A 181 3.55 11.82 18.80
CA LEU A 181 2.87 11.58 20.08
C LEU A 181 3.74 10.77 21.05
N ASN A 182 4.48 9.78 20.55
CA ASN A 182 5.44 9.00 21.34
C ASN A 182 6.60 9.85 21.88
N ASP A 183 7.08 10.82 21.10
CA ASP A 183 8.14 11.74 21.49
C ASP A 183 7.64 12.74 22.54
N VAL A 184 6.42 13.27 22.37
CA VAL A 184 5.75 14.15 23.34
C VAL A 184 5.56 13.43 24.67
N LEU A 185 5.05 12.20 24.64
CA LEU A 185 4.89 11.38 25.84
C LEU A 185 6.24 11.19 26.53
N GLN A 186 7.27 10.78 25.78
CA GLN A 186 8.61 10.47 26.30
C GLN A 186 9.30 11.67 26.95
N LYS A 187 9.24 12.86 26.34
CA LYS A 187 9.88 14.08 26.88
C LYS A 187 9.33 14.40 28.27
N GLU A 188 8.03 14.23 28.46
CA GLU A 188 7.36 14.53 29.71
C GLU A 188 7.58 13.43 30.77
N ILE A 189 7.80 12.16 30.36
CA ILE A 189 8.28 11.10 31.29
C ILE A 189 9.66 11.47 31.87
N SER A 190 10.56 11.97 31.03
CA SER A 190 11.94 12.24 31.41
C SER A 190 12.11 13.50 32.27
N SER A 191 11.18 14.46 32.19
CA SER A 191 11.17 15.61 33.09
C SER A 191 10.46 15.21 34.38
N GLU A 192 11.20 14.90 35.45
CA GLU A 192 10.74 14.48 36.79
C GLU A 192 9.76 15.45 37.53
N ILE A 193 9.16 16.42 36.83
CA ILE A 193 8.29 17.46 37.41
C ILE A 193 6.83 17.12 37.14
N VAL A 194 6.26 16.24 37.97
CA VAL A 194 4.83 15.91 37.93
C VAL A 194 4.05 16.96 38.71
N VAL A 195 3.68 18.05 38.04
CA VAL A 195 2.52 18.85 38.45
C VAL A 195 1.29 18.14 37.87
N THR A 196 0.45 17.59 38.74
CA THR A 196 -0.81 16.87 38.44
C THR A 196 -1.60 17.50 37.28
N ASN A 197 -1.77 18.82 37.29
CA ASN A 197 -2.53 19.55 36.27
C ASN A 197 -1.86 19.54 34.88
N LYS A 198 -0.53 19.53 34.81
CA LYS A 198 0.21 19.51 33.55
C LYS A 198 0.13 18.13 32.89
N LEU A 199 0.29 17.06 33.69
CA LEU A 199 0.18 15.68 33.21
C LEU A 199 -1.23 15.38 32.67
N SER A 200 -2.28 15.74 33.43
CA SER A 200 -3.65 15.53 32.99
C SER A 200 -3.96 16.28 31.68
N LYS A 201 -3.51 17.53 31.55
CA LYS A 201 -3.68 18.31 30.31
C LYS A 201 -2.97 17.66 29.13
N LEU A 202 -1.71 17.25 29.30
CA LEU A 202 -0.92 16.57 28.27
C LEU A 202 -1.59 15.27 27.81
N LEU A 203 -2.01 14.43 28.76
CA LEU A 203 -2.68 13.18 28.44
C LEU A 203 -3.98 13.45 27.69
N GLY A 204 -4.78 14.44 28.09
CA GLY A 204 -5.97 14.86 27.34
C GLY A 204 -5.67 15.28 25.89
N GLU A 205 -4.56 16.01 25.65
CA GLU A 205 -4.12 16.39 24.30
C GLU A 205 -3.70 15.16 23.46
N VAL A 206 -2.99 14.21 24.08
CA VAL A 206 -2.60 12.95 23.43
C VAL A 206 -3.81 12.06 23.16
N GLU A 207 -4.74 11.93 24.10
CA GLU A 207 -6.00 11.20 23.94
C GLU A 207 -6.80 11.74 22.76
N SER A 208 -7.03 13.06 22.70
CA SER A 208 -7.72 13.69 21.57
C SER A 208 -7.02 13.41 20.24
N SER A 209 -5.68 13.39 20.24
CA SER A 209 -4.89 13.08 19.04
C SER A 209 -4.98 11.61 18.65
N LEU A 210 -5.09 10.70 19.62
CA LEU A 210 -5.28 9.27 19.39
C LEU A 210 -6.66 8.96 18.81
N PHE A 211 -7.73 9.55 19.32
CA PHE A 211 -9.06 9.43 18.72
C PHE A 211 -9.05 9.87 17.25
N PHE A 212 -8.44 11.04 16.98
CA PHE A 212 -8.29 11.54 15.62
C PHE A 212 -7.47 10.62 14.71
N LEU A 213 -6.41 9.99 15.24
CA LEU A 213 -5.61 9.01 14.50
C LEU A 213 -6.38 7.71 14.25
N LYS A 214 -7.16 7.25 15.22
CA LYS A 214 -8.02 6.07 15.08
C LYS A 214 -9.05 6.28 13.98
N ASP A 215 -9.74 7.42 13.98
CA ASP A 215 -10.66 7.80 12.90
C ASP A 215 -9.96 7.84 11.54
N THR A 216 -8.72 8.33 11.50
CA THR A 216 -7.92 8.38 10.27
C THR A 216 -7.56 6.97 9.77
N VAL A 217 -7.17 6.06 10.67
CA VAL A 217 -6.87 4.65 10.33
C VAL A 217 -8.13 3.93 9.86
N ASP A 218 -9.29 4.19 10.48
CA ASP A 218 -10.56 3.61 10.03
C ASP A 218 -10.96 4.10 8.65
N LEU A 219 -10.74 5.39 8.34
CA LEU A 219 -10.92 5.92 6.99
C LEU A 219 -9.98 5.26 5.98
N ILE A 220 -8.72 5.01 6.35
CA ILE A 220 -7.76 4.29 5.51
C ILE A 220 -8.26 2.87 5.22
N ASN A 221 -8.72 2.14 6.23
CA ASN A 221 -9.30 0.81 6.02
C ASN A 221 -10.55 0.83 5.13
N ASP A 222 -11.42 1.82 5.33
CA ASP A 222 -12.67 1.92 4.57
C ASP A 222 -12.46 2.27 3.10
N ILE A 223 -11.41 3.04 2.79
CA ILE A 223 -11.05 3.44 1.41
C ILE A 223 -10.16 2.39 0.75
N PHE A 224 -9.13 1.91 1.44
CA PHE A 224 -8.06 1.10 0.85
C PHE A 224 -8.14 -0.39 1.18
N GLY A 225 -9.09 -0.83 2.01
CA GLY A 225 -9.20 -2.24 2.40
C GLY A 225 -9.33 -3.20 1.20
N TRP A 226 -10.22 -2.90 0.25
CA TRP A 226 -10.37 -3.68 -0.98
C TRP A 226 -9.15 -3.59 -1.90
N PRO A 227 -8.63 -2.40 -2.24
CA PRO A 227 -7.37 -2.28 -2.97
C PRO A 227 -6.22 -3.06 -2.34
N LEU A 228 -6.06 -3.03 -1.01
CA LEU A 228 -5.04 -3.80 -0.30
C LEU A 228 -5.22 -5.30 -0.47
N ALA A 229 -6.44 -5.81 -0.32
CA ALA A 229 -6.75 -7.23 -0.53
C ALA A 229 -6.43 -7.67 -1.96
N LEU A 230 -6.83 -6.86 -2.94
CA LEU A 230 -6.58 -7.12 -4.37
C LEU A 230 -5.09 -7.06 -4.69
N THR A 231 -4.35 -6.06 -4.21
CA THR A 231 -2.91 -5.94 -4.43
C THR A 231 -2.12 -7.09 -3.79
N ILE A 232 -2.49 -7.51 -2.58
CA ILE A 232 -1.83 -8.65 -1.90
C ILE A 232 -2.09 -9.95 -2.67
N SER A 233 -3.34 -10.19 -3.08
CA SER A 233 -3.72 -11.36 -3.87
C SER A 233 -3.02 -11.36 -5.23
N TYR A 234 -3.03 -10.23 -5.92
CA TYR A 234 -2.34 -10.02 -7.19
C TYR A 234 -0.85 -10.29 -7.06
N THR A 235 -0.19 -9.73 -6.05
CA THR A 235 1.25 -9.94 -5.82
C THR A 235 1.55 -11.43 -5.65
N THR A 236 0.74 -12.14 -4.86
CA THR A 236 0.92 -13.58 -4.61
C THR A 236 0.80 -14.39 -5.89
N LEU A 237 -0.28 -14.19 -6.67
CA LEU A 237 -0.50 -14.91 -7.92
C LEU A 237 0.47 -14.49 -9.03
N TYR A 238 0.86 -13.22 -9.09
CA TYR A 238 1.83 -12.71 -10.05
C TYR A 238 3.21 -13.34 -9.84
N ILE A 239 3.67 -13.41 -8.58
CA ILE A 239 4.92 -14.10 -8.23
C ILE A 239 4.84 -15.57 -8.67
N LEU A 240 3.72 -16.25 -8.36
CA LEU A 240 3.53 -17.65 -8.73
C LEU A 240 3.57 -17.87 -10.26
N ASN A 241 2.85 -17.03 -11.01
CA ASN A 241 2.76 -17.13 -12.47
C ASN A 241 4.11 -16.92 -13.17
N ASN A 242 4.93 -16.00 -12.65
CA ASN A 242 6.23 -15.68 -13.26
C ASN A 242 7.34 -16.64 -12.84
N PHE A 243 7.30 -17.22 -11.63
CA PHE A 243 8.32 -18.19 -11.25
C PHE A 243 8.27 -19.46 -12.11
N ASP A 244 7.09 -19.97 -12.46
CA ASP A 244 6.95 -21.09 -13.40
C ASP A 244 7.70 -20.82 -14.73
N PHE A 245 7.53 -19.62 -15.28
CA PHE A 245 8.19 -19.19 -16.50
C PHE A 245 9.72 -19.08 -16.34
N ILE A 246 10.18 -18.53 -15.21
CA ILE A 246 11.62 -18.41 -14.91
C ILE A 246 12.27 -19.80 -14.81
N PHE A 247 11.61 -20.75 -14.14
CA PHE A 247 12.12 -22.13 -14.00
C PHE A 247 12.17 -22.86 -15.34
N GLN A 248 11.08 -22.85 -16.12
CA GLN A 248 11.02 -23.51 -17.43
C GLN A 248 12.10 -23.00 -18.40
N ASN A 249 12.30 -21.68 -18.46
CA ASN A 249 13.28 -21.11 -19.41
C ASN A 249 14.73 -21.26 -18.95
N SER A 250 15.00 -21.35 -17.64
CA SER A 250 16.36 -21.54 -17.12
C SER A 250 17.03 -22.87 -17.50
N LEU A 251 16.26 -23.82 -18.06
CA LEU A 251 16.75 -25.13 -18.47
C LEU A 251 17.32 -25.14 -19.90
N ILE A 252 17.09 -24.08 -20.69
CA ILE A 252 17.57 -23.98 -22.08
C ILE A 252 18.75 -22.99 -22.10
N PRO A 253 19.95 -23.37 -22.56
CA PRO A 253 21.09 -22.46 -22.63
C PRO A 253 21.01 -21.59 -23.90
N ASP A 254 20.68 -20.30 -23.73
CA ASP A 254 20.74 -19.25 -24.75
C ASP A 254 21.10 -17.91 -24.06
N ASP A 255 21.96 -17.10 -24.67
CA ASP A 255 22.42 -15.82 -24.11
C ASP A 255 21.26 -14.82 -23.95
N GLU A 256 20.23 -14.93 -24.79
CA GLU A 256 19.02 -14.10 -24.66
C GLU A 256 18.15 -14.47 -23.44
N ILE A 257 18.26 -15.70 -22.92
CA ILE A 257 17.44 -16.18 -21.80
C ILE A 257 17.82 -15.46 -20.51
N ALA A 258 19.10 -15.14 -20.32
CA ALA A 258 19.56 -14.41 -19.13
C ALA A 258 18.86 -13.04 -19.01
N PHE A 259 18.72 -12.31 -20.13
CA PHE A 259 18.03 -11.02 -20.13
C PHE A 259 16.52 -11.15 -19.95
N LYS A 260 15.88 -12.18 -20.51
CA LYS A 260 14.46 -12.47 -20.30
C LYS A 260 14.18 -12.75 -18.82
N ILE A 261 14.96 -13.63 -18.19
CA ILE A 261 14.87 -13.94 -16.76
C ILE A 261 15.09 -12.68 -15.92
N LEU A 262 16.08 -11.84 -16.27
CA LEU A 262 16.36 -10.60 -15.55
C LEU A 262 15.18 -9.62 -15.61
N ALA A 263 14.57 -9.45 -16.79
CA ALA A 263 13.42 -8.56 -16.98
C ALA A 263 12.22 -8.98 -16.12
N ASP A 264 11.85 -10.26 -16.17
CA ASP A 264 10.71 -10.79 -15.42
C ASP A 264 10.97 -10.78 -13.91
N THR A 265 12.17 -11.21 -13.49
CA THR A 265 12.58 -11.16 -12.09
C THR A 265 12.54 -9.73 -11.56
N THR A 266 12.92 -8.75 -12.38
CA THR A 266 12.85 -7.33 -12.00
C THR A 266 11.41 -6.88 -11.75
N LEU A 267 10.45 -7.25 -12.60
CA LEU A 267 9.03 -6.92 -12.40
C LEU A 267 8.43 -7.63 -11.18
N VAL A 268 8.80 -8.90 -10.95
CA VAL A 268 8.39 -9.67 -9.77
C VAL A 268 8.90 -9.01 -8.50
N LEU A 269 10.19 -8.68 -8.44
CA LEU A 269 10.80 -7.99 -7.30
C LEU A 269 10.18 -6.62 -7.07
N LEU A 270 9.95 -5.84 -8.14
CA LEU A 270 9.32 -4.53 -8.05
C LEU A 270 7.92 -4.62 -7.43
N THR A 271 7.10 -5.57 -7.91
CA THR A 271 5.76 -5.83 -7.38
C THR A 271 5.82 -6.24 -5.91
N PHE A 272 6.67 -7.22 -5.58
CA PHE A 272 6.80 -7.74 -4.22
C PHE A 272 7.30 -6.69 -3.23
N ILE A 273 8.30 -5.88 -3.60
CA ILE A 273 8.82 -4.78 -2.78
C ILE A 273 7.76 -3.70 -2.61
N GLY A 274 7.01 -3.37 -3.66
CA GLY A 274 5.84 -2.47 -3.61
C GLY A 274 4.88 -2.82 -2.48
N THR A 275 4.35 -4.03 -2.55
CA THR A 275 3.36 -4.56 -1.59
C THR A 275 3.96 -4.73 -0.20
N SER A 276 5.18 -5.25 -0.10
CA SER A 276 5.88 -5.45 1.18
C SER A 276 6.14 -4.14 1.91
N VAL A 277 6.50 -3.06 1.19
CA VAL A 277 6.68 -1.74 1.81
C VAL A 277 5.37 -1.24 2.42
N VAL A 278 4.24 -1.40 1.74
CA VAL A 278 2.92 -0.99 2.26
C VAL A 278 2.59 -1.78 3.53
N ILE A 279 2.73 -3.10 3.51
CA ILE A 279 2.51 -3.97 4.68
C ILE A 279 3.43 -3.57 5.84
N ALA A 280 4.71 -3.33 5.57
CA ALA A 280 5.68 -2.91 6.57
C ALA A 280 5.33 -1.53 7.18
N ARG A 281 4.76 -0.60 6.41
CA ARG A 281 4.29 0.68 6.96
C ARG A 281 3.09 0.51 7.89
N CYS A 282 2.15 -0.37 7.55
CA CYS A 282 1.06 -0.75 8.46
C CYS A 282 1.62 -1.30 9.78
N ASP A 283 2.53 -2.28 9.71
CA ASP A 283 3.18 -2.90 10.88
C ASP A 283 3.93 -1.86 11.74
N LEU A 284 4.66 -0.94 11.13
CA LEU A 284 5.37 0.11 11.86
C LEU A 284 4.41 1.01 12.65
N ILE A 285 3.23 1.34 12.12
CA ILE A 285 2.23 2.12 12.86
C ILE A 285 1.73 1.34 14.08
N LEU A 286 1.49 0.02 13.94
CA LEU A 286 1.11 -0.84 15.06
C LEU A 286 2.19 -0.83 16.15
N ARG A 287 3.47 -0.98 15.78
CA ARG A 287 4.59 -0.96 16.75
C ARG A 287 4.75 0.37 17.47
N GLU A 288 4.53 1.50 16.78
CA GLU A 288 4.55 2.81 17.44
C GLU A 288 3.40 2.94 18.44
N ALA A 289 2.21 2.42 18.13
CA ALA A 289 1.10 2.37 19.08
C ALA A 289 1.39 1.44 20.28
N GLU A 290 2.00 0.27 20.06
CA GLU A 290 2.45 -0.63 21.15
C GLU A 290 3.50 0.04 22.04
N THR A 291 4.41 0.81 21.44
CA THR A 291 5.42 1.58 22.17
C THR A 291 4.75 2.61 23.07
N MET A 292 3.70 3.29 22.58
CA MET A 292 2.92 4.23 23.38
C MET A 292 2.24 3.54 24.57
N LEU A 293 1.60 2.40 24.33
CA LEU A 293 0.96 1.60 25.37
C LEU A 293 1.99 1.15 26.41
N THR A 294 3.15 0.65 25.98
CA THR A 294 4.23 0.22 26.86
C THR A 294 4.74 1.38 27.71
N LYS A 295 4.94 2.56 27.12
CA LYS A 295 5.33 3.78 27.87
C LYS A 295 4.29 4.17 28.90
N SER A 296 2.99 4.04 28.59
CA SER A 296 1.91 4.30 29.56
C SER A 296 2.00 3.38 30.78
N TYR A 297 2.28 2.09 30.58
CA TYR A 297 2.47 1.12 31.66
C TYR A 297 3.74 1.37 32.46
N VAL A 298 4.82 1.77 31.80
CA VAL A 298 6.08 2.15 32.46
C VAL A 298 5.86 3.37 33.35
N LEU A 299 5.12 4.38 32.88
CA LEU A 299 4.76 5.55 33.68
C LEU A 299 3.96 5.17 34.92
N ARG A 300 2.99 4.25 34.77
CA ARG A 300 2.21 3.71 35.88
C ARG A 300 3.09 2.98 36.91
N ARG A 301 4.14 2.28 36.46
CA ARG A 301 5.00 1.45 37.33
C ARG A 301 6.10 2.23 38.04
N HIS A 302 6.76 3.18 37.37
CA HIS A 302 7.93 3.87 37.92
C HIS A 302 7.58 4.94 38.95
N THR A 303 6.38 5.48 38.90
CA THR A 303 6.02 6.60 39.76
C THR A 303 5.37 6.06 41.05
N LYS A 304 6.22 5.54 41.95
CA LYS A 304 5.82 5.00 43.27
C LYS A 304 5.15 6.06 44.17
N MET A 305 5.30 7.35 43.85
CA MET A 305 4.73 8.49 44.60
C MET A 305 3.49 9.12 43.95
N LEU A 306 2.87 8.48 42.95
CA LEU A 306 1.61 9.00 42.38
C LEU A 306 0.49 9.00 43.42
N SER A 307 -0.22 10.12 43.46
CA SER A 307 -1.52 10.24 44.10
C SER A 307 -2.53 9.23 43.49
N ALA A 308 -3.57 8.89 44.24
CA ALA A 308 -4.63 8.01 43.74
C ALA A 308 -5.27 8.54 42.45
N GLN A 309 -5.44 9.86 42.36
CA GLN A 309 -6.01 10.55 41.20
C GLN A 309 -5.14 10.38 39.94
N GLU A 310 -3.81 10.48 40.06
CA GLU A 310 -2.94 10.31 38.89
C GLU A 310 -2.87 8.87 38.40
N LYS A 311 -2.96 7.89 39.32
CA LYS A 311 -3.06 6.47 38.94
C LYS A 311 -4.35 6.21 38.18
N GLU A 312 -5.45 6.83 38.60
CA GLU A 312 -6.73 6.75 37.90
C GLU A 312 -6.66 7.36 36.50
N VAL A 313 -6.10 8.57 36.37
CA VAL A 313 -5.89 9.23 35.07
C VAL A 313 -5.02 8.39 34.13
N LEU A 314 -3.95 7.78 34.63
CA LEU A 314 -3.09 6.91 33.81
C LEU A 314 -3.75 5.60 33.43
N THR A 315 -4.59 5.04 34.31
CA THR A 315 -5.35 3.83 34.00
C THR A 315 -6.36 4.13 32.90
N HIS A 316 -7.10 5.23 33.04
CA HIS A 316 -7.99 5.74 31.99
C HIS A 316 -7.23 5.93 30.66
N PHE A 317 -6.06 6.57 30.69
CA PHE A 317 -5.26 6.79 29.50
C PHE A 317 -4.83 5.49 28.81
N SER A 318 -4.35 4.50 29.57
CA SER A 318 -4.03 3.18 29.03
C SER A 318 -5.24 2.50 28.39
N ASP A 319 -6.42 2.61 29.02
CA ASP A 319 -7.67 2.07 28.47
C ASP A 319 -8.07 2.78 27.17
N VAL A 320 -7.89 4.10 27.10
CA VAL A 320 -8.11 4.88 25.88
C VAL A 320 -7.18 4.43 24.75
N ILE A 321 -5.89 4.19 25.03
CA ILE A 321 -4.96 3.65 24.02
C ILE A 321 -5.42 2.28 23.51
N LEU A 322 -5.84 1.39 24.42
CA LEU A 322 -6.31 0.03 24.05
C LEU A 322 -7.56 0.08 23.19
N GLN A 323 -8.53 0.94 23.52
CA GLN A 323 -9.78 1.10 22.77
C GLN A 323 -9.55 1.73 21.39
N ASN A 324 -8.53 2.59 21.26
CA ASN A 324 -8.19 3.28 20.03
C ASN A 324 -6.99 2.69 19.29
N PHE A 325 -6.60 1.46 19.64
CA PHE A 325 -5.45 0.82 19.03
C PHE A 325 -5.64 0.69 17.51
N PRO A 326 -4.68 1.12 16.68
CA PRO A 326 -4.82 1.04 15.24
C PRO A 326 -4.89 -0.43 14.80
N ARG A 327 -5.75 -0.72 13.83
CA ARG A 327 -5.84 -2.04 13.19
C ARG A 327 -5.95 -1.83 11.69
N PHE A 328 -5.05 -2.42 10.92
CA PHE A 328 -5.14 -2.38 9.45
C PHE A 328 -5.74 -3.69 8.95
N SER A 329 -6.72 -3.61 8.05
CA SER A 329 -7.37 -4.80 7.50
C SER A 329 -7.57 -4.71 6.00
N ALA A 330 -7.38 -5.83 5.32
CA ALA A 330 -7.62 -5.97 3.89
C ALA A 330 -9.09 -6.39 3.67
N ALA A 331 -9.96 -5.41 3.43
CA ALA A 331 -11.41 -5.58 3.24
C ALA A 331 -12.11 -6.40 4.34
N ARG A 332 -11.56 -6.37 5.57
CA ARG A 332 -11.98 -7.18 6.72
C ARG A 332 -11.81 -8.71 6.54
N PHE A 333 -11.16 -9.17 5.47
CA PHE A 333 -10.82 -10.59 5.29
C PHE A 333 -9.72 -11.02 6.26
N PHE A 334 -8.69 -10.19 6.41
CA PHE A 334 -7.57 -10.44 7.32
C PHE A 334 -6.93 -9.14 7.80
N ASN A 335 -6.24 -9.22 8.94
CA ASN A 335 -5.44 -8.12 9.47
C ASN A 335 -4.09 -8.07 8.76
N ILE A 336 -3.59 -6.85 8.52
CA ILE A 336 -2.32 -6.62 7.86
C ILE A 336 -1.25 -6.38 8.92
N ASP A 337 -0.25 -7.25 8.93
CA ASP A 337 0.92 -7.16 9.79
C ASP A 337 2.15 -7.72 9.05
N ARG A 338 3.34 -7.67 9.67
CA ARG A 338 4.56 -8.21 9.06
C ARG A 338 4.47 -9.70 8.68
N SER A 339 3.65 -10.50 9.37
CA SER A 339 3.49 -11.93 9.08
C SER A 339 2.76 -12.16 7.75
N THR A 340 2.00 -11.17 7.26
CA THR A 340 1.40 -11.20 5.92
C THR A 340 2.47 -11.35 4.83
N ILE A 341 3.63 -10.70 4.94
CA ILE A 341 4.73 -10.85 3.97
C ILE A 341 5.24 -12.29 3.95
N LEU A 342 5.47 -12.87 5.13
CA LEU A 342 5.92 -14.26 5.27
C LEU A 342 4.86 -15.23 4.75
N SER A 343 3.57 -14.92 4.92
CA SER A 343 2.46 -15.73 4.40
C SER A 343 2.41 -15.75 2.88
N ILE A 344 2.68 -14.61 2.22
CA ILE A 344 2.82 -14.53 0.75
C ILE A 344 3.96 -15.45 0.30
N LEU A 345 5.15 -15.32 0.92
CA LEU A 345 6.32 -16.12 0.56
C LEU A 345 6.09 -17.63 0.81
N ALA A 346 5.50 -17.99 1.95
CA ALA A 346 5.19 -19.37 2.28
C ALA A 346 4.19 -19.98 1.30
N THR A 347 3.18 -19.22 0.88
CA THR A 347 2.22 -19.64 -0.14
C THR A 347 2.92 -19.88 -1.47
N VAL A 348 3.72 -18.91 -1.94
CA VAL A 348 4.50 -19.02 -3.19
C VAL A 348 5.41 -20.26 -3.16
N VAL A 349 6.20 -20.45 -2.10
CA VAL A 349 7.11 -21.59 -1.97
C VAL A 349 6.36 -22.92 -1.97
N THR A 350 5.23 -23.01 -1.25
CA THR A 350 4.41 -24.22 -1.19
C THR A 350 3.88 -24.59 -2.58
N PHE A 351 3.33 -23.62 -3.30
CA PHE A 351 2.84 -23.85 -4.66
C PHE A 351 3.97 -24.18 -5.63
N LEU A 352 5.14 -23.55 -5.52
CA LEU A 352 6.30 -23.89 -6.33
C LEU A 352 6.74 -25.35 -6.13
N ILE A 353 6.81 -25.81 -4.88
CA ILE A 353 7.13 -27.22 -4.57
C ILE A 353 6.12 -28.15 -5.24
N ILE A 354 4.82 -27.84 -5.13
CA ILE A 354 3.76 -28.63 -5.74
C ILE A 354 3.90 -28.67 -7.27
N MET A 355 4.16 -27.53 -7.93
CA MET A 355 4.34 -27.48 -9.38
C MET A 355 5.54 -28.32 -9.83
N ILE A 356 6.69 -28.19 -9.15
CA ILE A 356 7.90 -28.98 -9.43
C ILE A 356 7.63 -30.49 -9.28
N GLN A 357 6.89 -30.89 -8.23
CA GLN A 357 6.53 -32.29 -7.99
C GLN A 357 5.60 -32.87 -9.07
N PHE A 358 4.65 -32.08 -9.57
CA PHE A 358 3.78 -32.53 -10.66
C PHE A 358 4.52 -32.63 -11.99
N GLU A 359 5.47 -31.75 -12.26
CA GLU A 359 6.28 -31.80 -13.47
C GLU A 359 7.21 -33.03 -13.46
N SER A 360 7.86 -33.31 -12.33
CA SER A 360 8.73 -34.49 -12.21
C SER A 360 7.99 -35.83 -12.22
N SER A 361 6.68 -35.85 -11.98
CA SER A 361 5.85 -37.06 -12.02
C SER A 361 5.26 -37.34 -13.41
N ASN A 362 5.31 -36.37 -14.33
CA ASN A 362 4.84 -36.50 -15.72
C ASN A 362 5.97 -36.86 -16.70
N VAL A 363 7.20 -36.98 -16.21
CA VAL A 363 8.38 -37.56 -16.89
C VAL A 363 8.54 -38.99 -16.41
#